data_AF-A0A8T5P264-F1
#
_entry.id   AF-A0A8T5P264-F1
#
_cell.length_a   1.000
_cell.length_b   1.000
_cell.length_c   1.000
_cell.angle_alpha   90.00
_cell.angle_beta   90.00
_cell.angle_gamma   90.00
#
_symmetry.space_group_name_H-M   'P 1'
#
loop_
_entity.id
_entity.type
_entity.pdbx_description
1 polymer ?
#
loop_
_entity_poly.entity_id
_entity_poly.type
_entity_poly.pdbx_seq_one_letter_code
_entity_poly.pdbx_strand_id
1 'polypeptide(L)'
;MEKLKAVIEEASIHDIYDLFSKKPKGLKFNDTDAIVVTAKTEDGDTITHTFYFCLKPDGSFDQETISKDGSRARRHRLASFLKYYGIAENVKEYNLKERISEWKGKTIEVVPGEKEGRILYIP
;
A
#
# COMPACT_ATOMS: atom_id res chain seq x y z
N MET A 1 -13.11 -15.13 8.96
CA MET A 1 -11.83 -14.69 9.55
C MET A 1 -12.14 -13.46 10.39
N GLU A 2 -11.69 -13.45 11.64
CA GLU A 2 -11.83 -12.29 12.53
C GLU A 2 -10.82 -11.22 12.11
N LYS A 3 -11.29 -9.98 12.01
CA LYS A 3 -10.47 -8.83 11.64
C LYS A 3 -10.14 -8.03 12.89
N LEU A 4 -8.87 -7.70 13.07
CA LEU A 4 -8.40 -6.83 14.14
C LEU A 4 -8.18 -5.42 13.61
N LYS A 5 -8.41 -4.42 14.45
CA LYS A 5 -8.11 -3.03 14.12
C LYS A 5 -6.63 -2.74 14.36
N ALA A 6 -6.04 -1.96 13.46
CA ALA A 6 -4.72 -1.37 13.62
C ALA A 6 -4.77 0.12 13.24
N VAL A 7 -3.91 0.93 13.84
CA VAL A 7 -3.77 2.35 13.53
C VAL A 7 -2.48 2.56 12.77
N ILE A 8 -2.54 3.27 11.63
CA ILE A 8 -1.34 3.63 10.87
C ILE A 8 -0.50 4.59 11.71
N GLU A 9 0.70 4.17 12.09
CA GLU A 9 1.67 5.03 12.80
C GLU A 9 2.55 5.79 11.83
N GLU A 10 2.85 5.18 10.67
CA GLU A 10 3.68 5.74 9.63
C GLU A 10 3.25 5.25 8.24
N ALA A 11 3.29 6.16 7.26
CA ALA A 11 3.16 5.83 5.85
C ALA A 11 4.13 6.70 5.05
N SER A 12 4.94 6.09 4.19
CA SER A 12 5.95 6.80 3.41
C SER A 12 6.12 6.19 2.03
N ILE A 13 6.44 7.05 1.06
CA ILE A 13 6.73 6.69 -0.33
C ILE A 13 8.24 6.67 -0.51
N HIS A 14 8.75 5.65 -1.19
CA HIS A 14 10.18 5.44 -1.45
C HIS A 14 10.39 5.02 -2.90
N ASP A 15 11.55 5.38 -3.45
CA ASP A 15 12.05 4.69 -4.62
C ASP A 15 12.40 3.26 -4.23
N ILE A 16 12.10 2.31 -5.11
CA ILE A 16 12.27 0.88 -4.79
C ILE A 16 13.72 0.50 -4.51
N TYR A 17 14.66 1.26 -5.07
CA TYR A 17 16.10 1.06 -4.87
C TYR A 17 16.61 1.68 -3.57
N ASP A 18 15.83 2.55 -2.91
CA ASP A 18 16.13 3.02 -1.55
C ASP A 18 15.82 1.93 -0.52
N LEU A 19 14.83 1.08 -0.81
CA LEU A 19 14.42 -0.02 0.07
C LEU A 19 15.22 -1.31 -0.18
N PHE A 20 15.62 -1.57 -1.42
CA PHE A 20 16.25 -2.84 -1.80
C PHE A 20 17.44 -2.63 -2.73
N SER A 21 18.58 -3.26 -2.40
CA SER A 21 19.72 -3.35 -3.31
C SER A 21 19.39 -4.12 -4.60
N LYS A 22 18.39 -4.99 -4.55
CA LYS A 22 17.84 -5.70 -5.71
C LYS A 22 16.32 -5.78 -5.63
N LYS A 23 15.66 -5.39 -6.72
CA LYS A 23 14.20 -5.40 -6.84
C LYS A 23 13.61 -6.79 -6.48
N PRO A 24 12.58 -6.85 -5.61
CA PRO A 24 11.88 -8.10 -5.29
C PRO A 24 11.38 -8.88 -6.52
N LYS A 25 11.37 -10.21 -6.42
CA LYS A 25 10.88 -11.09 -7.51
C LYS A 25 9.41 -10.78 -7.83
N GLY A 26 9.07 -10.79 -9.12
CA GLY A 26 7.70 -10.55 -9.60
C GLY A 26 7.33 -9.08 -9.85
N LEU A 27 8.24 -8.16 -9.54
CA LEU A 27 8.13 -6.76 -9.93
C LEU A 27 8.72 -6.52 -11.32
N LYS A 28 8.09 -5.64 -12.09
CA LYS A 28 8.50 -5.29 -13.45
C LYS A 28 9.48 -4.12 -13.42
N PHE A 29 10.11 -3.85 -14.56
CA PHE A 29 11.02 -2.72 -14.70
C PHE A 29 10.36 -1.39 -14.30
N ASN A 30 9.10 -1.21 -14.68
CA ASN A 30 8.31 -0.01 -14.42
C ASN A 30 7.61 0.02 -13.05
N ASP A 31 7.85 -0.93 -12.15
CA ASP A 31 7.44 -0.76 -10.74
C ASP A 31 8.62 -0.13 -9.99
N THR A 32 8.67 1.19 -10.01
CA THR A 32 9.79 2.02 -9.51
C THR A 32 9.58 2.49 -8.08
N ASP A 33 8.34 2.51 -7.61
CA ASP A 33 7.95 3.14 -6.35
C ASP A 33 7.36 2.13 -5.38
N ALA A 34 7.50 2.42 -4.10
CA ALA A 34 6.91 1.65 -3.02
C ALA A 34 6.28 2.56 -1.96
N ILE A 35 5.12 2.16 -1.44
CA ILE A 35 4.55 2.72 -0.21
C ILE A 35 4.77 1.71 0.89
N VAL A 36 5.41 2.12 1.97
CA VAL A 36 5.52 1.33 3.20
C VAL A 36 4.51 1.89 4.19
N VAL A 37 3.59 1.04 4.66
CA VAL A 37 2.61 1.36 5.69
C VAL A 37 2.95 0.54 6.94
N THR A 38 3.22 1.23 8.04
CA THR A 38 3.42 0.62 9.35
C THR A 38 2.25 0.96 10.25
N ALA A 39 1.60 -0.07 10.79
CA ALA A 39 0.43 0.05 11.64
C ALA A 39 0.58 -0.78 12.91
N LYS A 40 -0.04 -0.31 13.99
CA LYS A 40 -0.01 -0.96 15.29
C LYS A 40 -1.40 -1.41 15.70
N THR A 41 -1.53 -2.67 16.09
CA THR A 41 -2.77 -3.25 16.60
C THR A 41 -3.00 -2.90 18.06
N GLU A 42 -4.24 -3.09 18.53
CA GLU A 42 -4.63 -2.82 19.92
C GLU A 42 -3.87 -3.69 20.94
N ASP A 43 -3.44 -4.88 20.55
CA ASP A 43 -2.61 -5.80 21.36
C ASP A 43 -1.10 -5.45 21.33
N GLY A 44 -0.71 -4.40 20.60
CA GLY A 44 0.65 -3.87 20.57
C GLY A 44 1.53 -4.40 19.44
N ASP A 45 1.04 -5.33 18.62
CA ASP A 45 1.79 -5.87 17.48
C ASP A 45 1.96 -4.82 16.37
N THR A 46 3.14 -4.84 15.73
CA THR A 46 3.47 -3.95 14.62
C THR A 46 3.42 -4.72 13.31
N ILE A 47 2.71 -4.17 12.33
CA ILE A 47 2.51 -4.78 11.02
C ILE A 47 3.00 -3.79 9.97
N THR A 48 3.84 -4.29 9.06
CA THR A 48 4.34 -3.50 7.93
C THR A 48 3.84 -4.11 6.63
N HIS A 49 3.27 -3.29 5.76
CA HIS A 49 2.84 -3.68 4.43
C HIS A 49 3.49 -2.79 3.37
N THR A 50 3.91 -3.38 2.26
CA THR A 50 4.52 -2.64 1.15
C THR A 50 3.67 -2.78 -0.12
N PHE A 51 3.20 -1.66 -0.65
CA PHE A 51 2.59 -1.59 -1.98
C PHE A 51 3.65 -1.22 -3.01
N TYR A 52 3.70 -1.92 -4.14
CA TYR A 52 4.61 -1.59 -5.24
C TYR A 52 3.84 -1.09 -6.45
N PHE A 53 4.29 0.02 -7.03
CA PHE A 53 3.60 0.70 -8.11
C PHE A 53 4.56 1.63 -8.89
N CYS A 54 4.00 2.52 -9.69
CA CYS A 54 4.74 3.57 -10.40
C CYS A 54 3.98 4.88 -10.19
N LEU A 55 4.67 5.90 -9.68
CA LEU A 55 4.13 7.25 -9.65
C LEU A 55 4.16 7.87 -11.04
N LYS A 56 3.17 8.71 -11.32
CA LYS A 56 3.22 9.68 -12.41
C LYS A 56 4.04 10.90 -11.96
N PRO A 57 4.51 11.73 -12.91
CA PRO A 57 5.22 12.97 -12.58
C PRO A 57 4.42 13.92 -11.67
N ASP A 58 3.08 13.88 -11.73
CA ASP A 58 2.19 14.70 -10.90
C ASP A 58 2.00 14.17 -9.47
N GLY A 59 2.57 13.01 -9.11
CA GLY A 59 2.43 12.40 -7.79
C GLY A 59 1.18 11.52 -7.60
N SER A 60 0.34 11.38 -8.62
CA SER A 60 -0.72 10.37 -8.67
C SER A 60 -0.20 9.02 -9.19
N PHE A 61 -1.03 7.98 -9.20
CA PHE A 61 -0.71 6.72 -9.87
C PHE A 61 -1.83 6.30 -10.81
N ASP A 62 -1.49 5.46 -11.80
CA ASP A 62 -2.49 4.94 -12.72
C ASP A 62 -2.97 3.54 -12.32
N GLN A 63 -4.24 3.45 -11.93
CA GLN A 63 -4.93 2.18 -11.69
C GLN A 63 -5.06 1.34 -12.98
N GLU A 64 -5.27 2.00 -14.13
CA GLU A 64 -5.56 1.36 -15.42
C GLU A 64 -4.32 1.31 -16.30
N THR A 65 -3.33 0.53 -15.88
CA THR A 65 -2.16 0.24 -16.71
C THR A 65 -2.56 -0.57 -17.95
N ILE A 66 -1.94 -0.27 -19.09
CA ILE A 66 -2.08 -1.02 -20.35
C ILE A 66 -1.65 -2.51 -20.18
N SER A 67 -0.77 -2.80 -19.22
CA SER A 67 -0.35 -4.17 -18.92
C SER A 67 -1.49 -4.97 -18.28
N LYS A 68 -1.77 -6.16 -18.85
CA LYS A 68 -2.77 -7.11 -18.34
C LYS A 68 -2.23 -8.02 -17.22
N ASP A 69 -1.09 -7.70 -16.63
CA ASP A 69 -0.31 -8.60 -15.77
C ASP A 69 -0.38 -8.23 -14.26
N GLY A 70 0.51 -8.82 -13.45
CA GLY A 70 0.64 -8.59 -12.01
C GLY A 70 0.89 -7.14 -11.56
N SER A 71 1.37 -6.23 -12.42
CA SER A 71 1.43 -4.80 -12.08
C SER A 71 0.03 -4.21 -11.95
N ARG A 72 -0.91 -4.59 -12.83
CA ARG A 72 -2.31 -4.20 -12.71
C ARG A 72 -2.94 -4.72 -11.42
N ALA A 73 -2.65 -5.97 -11.04
CA ALA A 73 -3.14 -6.54 -9.79
C ALA A 73 -2.64 -5.78 -8.56
N ARG A 74 -1.35 -5.40 -8.52
CA ARG A 74 -0.78 -4.60 -7.41
C ARG A 74 -1.39 -3.21 -7.31
N ARG A 75 -1.57 -2.52 -8.44
CA ARG A 75 -2.19 -1.18 -8.46
C ARG A 75 -3.67 -1.23 -8.12
N HIS A 76 -4.39 -2.26 -8.56
CA HIS A 76 -5.76 -2.50 -8.11
C HIS A 76 -5.82 -2.77 -6.62
N ARG A 77 -4.88 -3.54 -6.08
CA ARG A 77 -4.80 -3.80 -4.63
C ARG A 77 -4.56 -2.50 -3.84
N LEU A 78 -3.68 -1.61 -4.30
CA LEU A 78 -3.53 -0.27 -3.71
C LEU A 78 -4.82 0.54 -3.85
N ALA A 79 -5.46 0.57 -5.01
CA ALA A 79 -6.72 1.28 -5.22
C ALA A 79 -7.85 0.77 -4.30
N SER A 80 -7.98 -0.55 -4.14
CA SER A 80 -8.92 -1.18 -3.20
C SER A 80 -8.65 -0.74 -1.78
N PHE A 81 -7.39 -0.74 -1.35
CA PHE A 81 -6.99 -0.26 -0.03
C PHE A 81 -7.43 1.19 0.20
N LEU A 82 -7.13 2.09 -0.75
CA LEU A 82 -7.46 3.51 -0.63
C LEU A 82 -8.97 3.76 -0.53
N LYS A 83 -9.75 3.04 -1.34
CA LYS A 83 -11.22 3.16 -1.34
C LYS A 83 -11.82 2.57 -0.07
N TYR A 84 -11.39 1.37 0.29
CA TYR A 84 -11.99 0.62 1.40
C TYR A 84 -11.84 1.34 2.74
N TYR A 85 -10.67 1.94 2.99
CA TYR A 85 -10.40 2.66 4.24
C TYR A 85 -10.73 4.15 4.18
N GLY A 86 -11.48 4.61 3.16
CA GLY A 86 -11.88 6.02 3.04
C GLY A 86 -10.68 6.98 3.00
N ILE A 87 -9.59 6.55 2.37
CA ILE A 87 -8.38 7.38 2.17
C ILE A 87 -8.57 8.25 0.93
N ALA A 88 -9.13 7.68 -0.13
CA ALA A 88 -9.42 8.37 -1.38
C ALA A 88 -10.80 8.01 -1.91
N GLU A 89 -11.67 9.00 -2.05
CA GLU A 89 -12.97 8.85 -2.73
C GLU A 89 -12.77 8.65 -4.23
N ASN A 90 -11.90 9.48 -4.83
CA ASN A 90 -11.48 9.35 -6.23
C ASN A 90 -9.99 9.00 -6.31
N VAL A 91 -9.69 7.70 -6.47
CA VAL A 91 -8.31 7.20 -6.58
C VAL A 91 -7.57 7.78 -7.80
N LYS A 92 -8.27 8.08 -8.91
CA LYS A 92 -7.63 8.56 -10.14
C LYS A 92 -7.03 9.97 -9.97
N GLU A 93 -7.60 10.77 -9.09
CA GLU A 93 -7.19 12.15 -8.80
C GLU A 93 -6.43 12.27 -7.48
N TYR A 94 -6.23 11.16 -6.76
CA TYR A 94 -5.57 11.17 -5.47
C TYR A 94 -4.05 11.33 -5.64
N ASN A 95 -3.54 12.49 -5.27
CA ASN A 95 -2.10 12.74 -5.23
C ASN A 95 -1.49 12.01 -4.02
N LEU A 96 -0.89 10.85 -4.26
CA LEU A 96 -0.26 10.03 -3.23
C LEU A 96 0.88 10.79 -2.55
N LYS A 97 1.72 11.47 -3.34
CA LYS A 97 2.91 12.15 -2.83
C LYS A 97 2.57 13.28 -1.86
N GLU A 98 1.53 14.05 -2.16
CA GLU A 98 1.11 15.17 -1.32
C GLU A 98 0.31 14.73 -0.09
N ARG A 99 -0.43 13.61 -0.19
CA ARG A 99 -1.41 13.22 0.83
C ARG A 99 -1.02 12.01 1.68
N ILE A 100 0.14 11.39 1.42
CA ILE A 100 0.60 10.21 2.20
C ILE A 100 0.69 10.48 3.70
N SER A 101 1.05 11.71 4.10
CA SER A 101 1.12 12.10 5.51
C SER A 101 -0.24 12.10 6.22
N GLU A 102 -1.35 12.24 5.48
CA GLU A 102 -2.72 12.20 6.02
C GLU A 102 -3.15 10.79 6.44
N TRP A 103 -2.36 9.76 6.12
CA TRP A 103 -2.72 8.37 6.42
C TRP A 103 -2.46 8.04 7.89
N LYS A 104 -1.52 8.74 8.52
CA LYS A 104 -1.21 8.56 9.93
C LYS A 104 -2.45 8.80 10.79
N GLY A 105 -2.72 7.88 11.71
CA GLY A 105 -3.89 7.91 12.58
C GLY A 105 -5.15 7.28 11.99
N LYS A 106 -5.16 6.88 10.71
CA LYS A 106 -6.29 6.14 10.15
C LYS A 106 -6.33 4.70 10.67
N THR A 107 -7.54 4.22 10.96
CA THR A 107 -7.78 2.83 11.35
C THR A 107 -7.88 1.95 10.10
N ILE A 108 -7.12 0.87 10.10
CA ILE A 108 -7.16 -0.19 9.10
C ILE A 108 -7.46 -1.53 9.76
N GLU A 109 -7.77 -2.55 8.96
CA GLU A 109 -8.01 -3.90 9.44
C GLU A 109 -6.85 -4.83 9.07
N VAL A 110 -6.58 -5.79 9.96
CA VAL A 110 -5.56 -6.81 9.77
C VAL A 110 -6.15 -8.19 10.08
N VAL A 111 -5.64 -9.21 9.40
CA VAL A 111 -6.10 -10.60 9.52
C VAL A 111 -4.91 -11.54 9.74
N PRO A 112 -5.11 -12.74 10.30
CA PRO A 112 -4.07 -13.75 10.38
C PRO A 112 -3.47 -14.04 8.98
N GLY A 113 -2.15 -14.09 8.90
CA GLY A 113 -1.42 -14.49 7.69
C GLY A 113 -1.37 -16.01 7.51
N GLU A 114 -1.18 -16.47 6.27
CA GLU A 114 -0.98 -17.91 5.97
C GLU A 114 0.33 -18.47 6.54
N LYS A 115 1.31 -17.60 6.77
CA LYS A 115 2.55 -17.88 7.51
C LYS A 115 2.51 -16.99 8.75
N GLU A 116 2.96 -17.52 9.88
CA GLU A 116 2.88 -16.91 11.21
C GLU A 116 2.93 -15.37 11.19
N GLY A 117 1.94 -14.74 11.83
CA GLY A 117 1.80 -13.28 11.91
C GLY A 117 0.46 -12.75 11.41
N ARG A 118 0.36 -11.42 11.29
CA ARG A 118 -0.82 -10.71 10.78
C ARG A 118 -0.47 -9.94 9.52
N ILE A 119 -1.45 -9.81 8.61
CA ILE A 119 -1.32 -9.07 7.36
C ILE A 119 -2.41 -8.02 7.23
N LEU A 120 -2.12 -6.95 6.50
CA LEU A 120 -3.09 -5.92 6.16
C LEU A 120 -4.23 -6.52 5.30
N TYR A 121 -5.47 -6.33 5.74
CA TYR A 121 -6.65 -6.77 5.01
C TYR A 121 -6.96 -5.80 3.85
N ILE A 122 -7.07 -6.34 2.64
CA ILE A 122 -7.38 -5.59 1.43
C ILE A 122 -8.46 -6.38 0.67
N PRO A 123 -9.65 -5.82 0.45
CA PRO A 123 -10.74 -6.49 -0.25
C PRO A 123 -10.53 -6.61 -1.77
#